data_AF-A0A2N7XUX0-F1
#
_entry.id   AF-A0A2N7XUX0-F1
#
_cell.length_a   1.000
_cell.length_b   1.000
_cell.length_c   1.000
_cell.angle_alpha   90.00
_cell.angle_beta   90.00
_cell.angle_gamma   90.00
#
_symmetry.space_group_name_H-M   'P 1'
#
loop_
_entity.id
_entity.type
_entity.pdbx_description
1 polymer ?
#
loop_
_entity_poly.entity_id
_entity_poly.type
_entity_poly.pdbx_seq_one_letter_code
_entity_poly.pdbx_strand_id
1 'polypeptide(L)'
;MVYKVGLALAAKGGFNLVNGLVSAAASAGLSGDNDLADPEQELDRRMTAAVAASLKSCIPFQLSDDPARNSVQFLQLYAWLHAVVDVHVNAVLDALEQSGQAENTIVGFLSDHGEYGAAHGIMIEKWHAAYQEAVHVPVVVRFPEASASGNTPAAPAP
;
A
#
# COMPACT_ATOMS: atom_id res chain seq x y z
N MET A 1 -15.77 10.34 14.80
CA MET A 1 -16.35 9.73 13.56
C MET A 1 -15.69 10.16 12.24
N VAL A 2 -14.87 11.22 12.18
CA VAL A 2 -14.33 11.78 10.91
C VAL A 2 -13.04 11.09 10.41
N TYR A 3 -12.26 10.44 11.27
CA TYR A 3 -10.96 9.85 10.91
C TYR A 3 -11.06 8.53 10.10
N LYS A 4 -12.21 7.86 10.12
CA LYS A 4 -12.48 6.64 9.32
C LYS A 4 -12.39 6.91 7.81
N VAL A 5 -12.61 8.15 7.37
CA VAL A 5 -12.62 8.51 5.94
C VAL A 5 -11.20 8.75 5.38
N GLY A 6 -10.18 8.98 6.23
CA GLY A 6 -8.81 9.20 5.76
C GLY A 6 -8.01 7.90 5.67
N LEU A 7 -7.97 7.15 6.76
CA LEU A 7 -7.10 5.98 6.90
C LEU A 7 -7.81 4.69 6.48
N ALA A 8 -9.11 4.54 6.79
CA ALA A 8 -9.89 3.38 6.35
C ALA A 8 -10.50 3.52 4.93
N LEU A 9 -10.43 4.69 4.29
CA LEU A 9 -10.80 4.84 2.88
C LEU A 9 -9.67 4.41 1.93
N ALA A 10 -8.40 4.63 2.31
CA ALA A 10 -7.28 3.99 1.63
C ALA A 10 -7.41 2.46 1.71
N ALA A 11 -7.90 1.98 2.87
CA ALA A 11 -8.10 0.59 3.15
C ALA A 11 -9.22 -0.10 2.38
N LYS A 12 -10.42 0.44 2.56
CA LYS A 12 -11.65 -0.01 1.90
C LYS A 12 -11.63 0.32 0.41
N GLY A 13 -10.92 1.38 0.01
CA GLY A 13 -10.67 1.76 -1.36
C GLY A 13 -9.77 0.75 -2.05
N GLY A 14 -8.64 0.35 -1.46
CA GLY A 14 -7.77 -0.68 -2.02
C GLY A 14 -8.50 -2.01 -2.25
N PHE A 15 -9.23 -2.51 -1.24
CA PHE A 15 -9.99 -3.75 -1.35
C PHE A 15 -11.12 -3.71 -2.40
N ASN A 16 -11.91 -2.62 -2.44
CA ASN A 16 -12.99 -2.47 -3.42
C ASN A 16 -12.48 -2.09 -4.81
N LEU A 17 -11.33 -1.44 -4.94
CA LEU A 17 -10.68 -1.16 -6.23
C LEU A 17 -10.08 -2.43 -6.81
N VAL A 18 -9.48 -3.31 -5.99
CA VAL A 18 -8.99 -4.62 -6.44
C VAL A 18 -10.16 -5.51 -6.86
N ASN A 19 -11.21 -5.62 -6.05
CA ASN A 19 -12.42 -6.37 -6.45
C ASN A 19 -13.15 -5.72 -7.63
N GLY A 20 -13.16 -4.39 -7.69
CA GLY A 20 -13.75 -3.61 -8.78
C GLY A 20 -12.97 -3.69 -10.08
N LEU A 21 -11.63 -3.75 -10.04
CA LEU A 21 -10.76 -3.99 -11.20
C LEU A 21 -10.90 -5.43 -11.70
N VAL A 22 -10.97 -6.40 -10.79
CA VAL A 22 -11.23 -7.81 -11.13
C VAL A 22 -12.62 -7.96 -11.77
N SER A 23 -13.63 -7.27 -11.23
CA SER A 23 -15.00 -7.28 -11.78
C SER A 23 -15.13 -6.46 -13.08
N ALA A 24 -14.44 -5.33 -13.19
CA ALA A 24 -14.41 -4.49 -14.38
C ALA A 24 -13.67 -5.17 -15.54
N ALA A 25 -12.53 -5.82 -15.27
CA ALA A 25 -11.80 -6.64 -16.24
C ALA A 25 -12.65 -7.80 -16.77
N ALA A 26 -13.45 -8.44 -15.89
CA ALA A 26 -14.42 -9.46 -16.29
C ALA A 26 -15.56 -8.89 -17.16
N SER A 27 -16.03 -7.67 -16.88
CA SER A 27 -17.13 -7.01 -17.63
C SER A 27 -16.70 -6.34 -18.94
N ALA A 28 -15.41 -5.97 -19.07
CA ALA A 28 -14.88 -5.25 -20.23
C ALA A 28 -14.41 -6.18 -21.38
N GLY A 29 -14.60 -7.49 -21.26
CA GLY A 29 -14.18 -8.45 -22.29
C GLY A 29 -12.67 -8.49 -22.53
N LEU A 30 -11.88 -7.90 -21.62
CA LEU A 30 -10.42 -8.05 -21.56
C LEU A 30 -10.03 -9.36 -20.86
N SER A 31 -10.92 -10.35 -20.87
CA SER A 31 -10.60 -11.74 -20.58
C SER A 31 -9.71 -12.24 -21.72
N GLY A 32 -8.39 -12.14 -21.52
CA GLY A 32 -7.49 -13.04 -22.23
C GLY A 32 -7.97 -14.47 -21.98
N ASP A 33 -8.27 -15.17 -23.06
CA ASP A 33 -8.60 -16.59 -23.18
C ASP A 33 -9.22 -17.25 -21.94
N ASN A 34 -10.55 -17.38 -21.97
CA ASN A 34 -11.37 -18.17 -21.06
C ASN A 34 -11.06 -19.68 -21.18
N ASP A 35 -9.87 -20.11 -20.77
CA ASP A 35 -9.77 -21.38 -20.08
C ASP A 35 -10.14 -21.08 -18.63
N LEU A 36 -11.30 -21.57 -18.19
CA LEU A 36 -11.70 -21.57 -16.78
C LEU A 36 -10.70 -22.46 -16.02
N ALA A 37 -9.49 -21.95 -15.79
CA ALA A 37 -8.56 -22.53 -14.86
C ALA A 37 -9.28 -22.61 -13.52
N ASP A 38 -9.32 -23.80 -12.96
CA ASP A 38 -9.80 -24.08 -11.61
C ASP A 38 -9.33 -22.96 -10.65
N PRO A 39 -10.24 -22.31 -9.90
CA PRO A 39 -9.90 -21.19 -9.03
C PRO A 39 -8.74 -21.51 -8.07
N GLU A 40 -8.62 -22.77 -7.64
CA GLU A 40 -7.53 -23.23 -6.80
C GLU A 40 -6.19 -23.25 -7.56
N GLN A 41 -6.19 -23.66 -8.82
CA GLN A 41 -5.00 -23.67 -9.68
C GLN A 41 -4.55 -22.24 -10.04
N GLU A 42 -5.48 -21.32 -10.27
CA GLU A 42 -5.13 -19.91 -10.50
C GLU A 42 -4.59 -19.24 -9.24
N LEU A 43 -5.12 -19.57 -8.06
CA LEU A 43 -4.57 -19.12 -6.78
C LEU A 43 -3.15 -19.66 -6.57
N ASP A 44 -2.94 -20.96 -6.77
CA ASP A 44 -1.62 -21.59 -6.65
C ASP A 44 -0.59 -20.97 -7.61
N ARG A 45 -1.00 -20.69 -8.86
CA ARG A 45 -0.19 -19.99 -9.85
C ARG A 45 0.20 -18.58 -9.39
N ARG A 46 -0.76 -17.81 -8.86
CA ARG A 46 -0.51 -16.46 -8.33
C ARG A 46 0.40 -16.48 -7.10
N MET A 47 0.20 -17.44 -6.19
CA MET A 47 1.05 -17.62 -5.02
C MET A 47 2.48 -18.00 -5.42
N THR A 48 2.63 -18.92 -6.36
CA THR A 48 3.94 -19.30 -6.91
C THR A 48 4.64 -18.09 -7.54
N ALA A 49 3.92 -17.26 -8.31
CA ALA A 49 4.47 -16.04 -8.89
C ALA A 49 4.88 -15.01 -7.81
N ALA A 50 4.07 -14.85 -6.75
CA ALA A 50 4.38 -13.97 -5.62
C ALA A 50 5.62 -14.43 -4.86
N VAL A 51 5.76 -15.73 -4.60
CA VAL A 51 6.96 -16.33 -3.98
C VAL A 51 8.18 -16.11 -4.87
N ALA A 52 8.06 -16.37 -6.17
CA ALA A 52 9.16 -16.15 -7.12
C ALA A 52 9.60 -14.67 -7.15
N ALA A 53 8.65 -13.73 -7.20
CA ALA A 53 8.94 -12.31 -7.15
C ALA A 53 9.60 -11.91 -5.81
N SER A 54 9.13 -12.46 -4.69
CA SER A 54 9.70 -12.21 -3.36
C SER A 54 11.13 -12.73 -3.24
N LEU A 55 11.43 -13.91 -3.79
CA LEU A 55 12.79 -14.46 -3.79
C LEU A 55 13.75 -13.64 -4.68
N LYS A 56 13.22 -13.04 -5.76
CA LYS A 56 13.98 -12.19 -6.67
C LYS A 56 14.16 -10.75 -6.16
N SER A 57 13.41 -10.28 -5.16
CA SER A 57 13.49 -8.89 -4.70
C SER A 57 14.84 -8.51 -4.08
N CYS A 58 15.66 -9.50 -3.70
CA CYS A 58 17.02 -9.27 -3.22
C CYS A 58 18.05 -9.05 -4.34
N ILE A 59 17.65 -9.18 -5.61
CA ILE A 59 18.52 -9.04 -6.78
C ILE A 59 18.09 -7.78 -7.53
N PRO A 60 19.00 -6.79 -7.74
CA PRO A 60 18.69 -5.64 -8.58
C PRO A 60 18.10 -6.10 -9.92
N PHE A 61 16.95 -5.56 -10.33
CA PHE A 61 16.26 -6.05 -11.53
C PHE A 61 17.15 -6.00 -12.78
N GLN A 62 18.07 -5.04 -12.84
CA GLN A 62 19.05 -4.91 -13.92
C GLN A 62 19.96 -6.15 -14.08
N LEU A 63 20.13 -6.93 -13.02
CA LEU A 63 20.92 -8.18 -13.02
C LEU A 63 20.05 -9.43 -13.17
N SER A 64 18.73 -9.26 -13.31
CA SER A 64 17.81 -10.38 -13.47
C SER A 64 17.72 -10.84 -14.93
N ASP A 65 17.17 -12.04 -15.10
CA ASP A 65 16.95 -12.71 -16.39
C ASP A 65 16.02 -11.92 -17.32
N ASP A 66 14.98 -11.32 -16.76
CA ASP A 66 14.01 -10.49 -17.46
C ASP A 66 13.64 -9.27 -16.58
N PRO A 67 14.43 -8.17 -16.66
CA PRO A 67 14.23 -6.99 -15.82
C PRO A 67 12.83 -6.37 -15.96
N ALA A 68 12.30 -6.34 -17.18
CA ALA A 68 11.01 -5.73 -17.46
C ALA A 68 9.89 -6.53 -16.80
N ARG A 69 9.84 -7.85 -17.00
CA ARG A 69 8.82 -8.70 -16.40
C ARG A 69 8.93 -8.75 -14.88
N ASN A 70 10.14 -8.92 -14.35
CA ASN A 70 10.36 -9.03 -12.91
C ASN A 70 9.95 -7.73 -12.20
N SER A 71 10.18 -6.57 -12.81
CA SER A 71 9.75 -5.28 -12.25
C SER A 71 8.23 -5.14 -12.14
N VAL A 72 7.49 -5.57 -13.17
CA VAL A 72 6.02 -5.56 -13.14
C VAL A 72 5.49 -6.53 -12.09
N GLN A 73 6.05 -7.73 -12.00
CA GLN A 73 5.65 -8.72 -11.01
C GLN A 73 5.91 -8.24 -9.57
N PHE A 74 7.04 -7.56 -9.35
CA PHE A 74 7.33 -6.94 -8.06
C PHE A 74 6.35 -5.81 -7.74
N LEU A 75 6.04 -4.92 -8.68
CA LEU A 75 5.06 -3.85 -8.46
C LEU A 75 3.66 -4.41 -8.13
N GLN A 76 3.27 -5.51 -8.77
CA GLN A 76 2.03 -6.23 -8.45
C GLN A 76 2.06 -6.83 -7.05
N LEU A 77 3.17 -7.47 -6.67
CA LEU A 77 3.38 -7.99 -5.32
C LEU A 77 3.36 -6.87 -4.28
N TYR A 78 4.03 -5.75 -4.55
CA TYR A 78 4.12 -4.59 -3.67
C TYR A 78 2.73 -3.98 -3.42
N ALA A 79 1.93 -3.78 -4.48
CA ALA A 79 0.55 -3.32 -4.35
C ALA A 79 -0.33 -4.30 -3.58
N TRP A 80 -0.13 -5.61 -3.76
CA TRP A 80 -0.84 -6.63 -2.99
C TRP A 80 -0.45 -6.62 -1.52
N LEU A 81 0.84 -6.49 -1.19
CA LEU A 81 1.32 -6.39 0.20
C LEU A 81 0.75 -5.17 0.91
N HIS A 82 0.63 -4.04 0.22
CA HIS A 82 -0.08 -2.88 0.76
C HIS A 82 -1.53 -3.21 1.13
N ALA A 83 -2.27 -3.90 0.25
CA ALA A 83 -3.64 -4.31 0.54
C ALA A 83 -3.73 -5.31 1.72
N VAL A 84 -2.73 -6.17 1.90
CA VAL A 84 -2.68 -7.10 3.04
C VAL A 84 -2.41 -6.35 4.35
N VAL A 85 -1.39 -5.50 4.39
CA VAL A 85 -1.03 -4.71 5.59
C VAL A 85 -2.18 -3.83 6.03
N ASP A 86 -2.89 -3.28 5.07
CA ASP A 86 -4.00 -2.38 5.30
C ASP A 86 -5.14 -3.01 6.14
N VAL A 87 -5.45 -4.29 5.93
CA VAL A 87 -6.40 -5.03 6.77
C VAL A 87 -5.93 -5.10 8.22
N HIS A 88 -4.63 -5.27 8.44
CA HIS A 88 -4.04 -5.32 9.77
C HIS A 88 -4.01 -3.93 10.44
N VAL A 89 -3.75 -2.87 9.68
CA VAL A 89 -3.88 -1.49 10.17
C VAL A 89 -5.30 -1.23 10.65
N ASN A 90 -6.32 -1.62 9.87
CA ASN A 90 -7.71 -1.47 10.29
C ASN A 90 -8.02 -2.26 11.57
N ALA A 91 -7.52 -3.48 11.71
CA ALA A 91 -7.71 -4.29 12.92
C ALA A 91 -7.16 -3.62 14.19
N VAL A 92 -5.98 -2.98 14.09
CA VAL A 92 -5.39 -2.23 15.22
C VAL A 92 -6.23 -1.01 15.57
N LEU A 93 -6.71 -0.26 14.57
CA LEU A 93 -7.55 0.91 14.77
C LEU A 93 -8.90 0.55 15.38
N ASP A 94 -9.52 -0.54 14.91
CA ASP A 94 -10.78 -1.04 15.47
C ASP A 94 -10.59 -1.49 16.94
N ALA A 95 -9.46 -2.11 17.28
CA ALA A 95 -9.14 -2.46 18.67
C ALA A 95 -8.94 -1.21 19.54
N LEU A 96 -8.28 -0.17 19.01
CA LEU A 96 -8.13 1.12 19.69
C LEU A 96 -9.51 1.76 19.97
N GLU A 97 -10.42 1.75 19.01
CA GLU A 97 -11.81 2.22 19.19
C GLU A 97 -12.52 1.44 20.29
N GLN A 98 -12.50 0.11 20.21
CA GLN A 98 -13.22 -0.78 21.14
C GLN A 98 -12.70 -0.68 22.58
N SER A 99 -11.42 -0.33 22.76
CA SER A 99 -10.83 -0.09 24.09
C SER A 99 -11.31 1.21 24.75
N GLY A 100 -11.98 2.11 24.01
CA GLY A 100 -12.39 3.43 24.50
C GLY A 100 -11.23 4.44 24.65
N GLN A 101 -10.01 4.09 24.22
CA GLN A 101 -8.82 4.95 24.36
C GLN A 101 -8.58 5.87 23.16
N ALA A 102 -9.35 5.73 22.08
CA ALA A 102 -9.17 6.50 20.85
C ALA A 102 -9.18 8.03 21.07
N GLU A 103 -10.00 8.54 21.99
CA GLU A 103 -10.13 9.99 22.21
C GLU A 103 -8.98 10.64 22.99
N ASN A 104 -8.09 9.84 23.57
CA ASN A 104 -6.90 10.33 24.28
C ASN A 104 -5.59 9.83 23.66
N THR A 105 -5.64 9.31 22.43
CA THR A 105 -4.49 8.71 21.74
C THR A 105 -4.13 9.50 20.49
N ILE A 106 -2.84 9.84 20.35
CA ILE A 106 -2.26 10.33 19.10
C ILE A 106 -1.95 9.12 18.22
N VAL A 107 -2.41 9.12 16.98
CA VAL A 107 -2.14 8.04 16.02
C VAL A 107 -1.25 8.60 14.92
N GLY A 108 -0.08 8.00 14.74
CA GLY A 108 0.84 8.30 13.64
C GLY A 108 0.90 7.13 12.66
N PHE A 109 0.79 7.42 11.37
CA PHE A 109 1.04 6.50 10.28
C PHE A 109 2.17 7.07 9.42
N LEU A 110 3.23 6.30 9.25
CA LEU A 110 4.42 6.68 8.49
C LEU A 110 5.16 5.46 7.95
N SER A 111 6.01 5.69 6.96
CA SER A 111 6.99 4.71 6.48
C SER A 111 8.40 5.12 6.89
N ASP A 112 9.30 4.16 7.07
CA ASP A 112 10.73 4.43 7.34
C ASP A 112 11.49 4.84 6.07
N HIS A 113 11.07 4.32 4.92
CA HIS A 113 11.48 4.74 3.58
C HIS A 113 10.39 4.41 2.55
N GLY A 114 10.54 4.91 1.33
CA GLY A 114 9.72 4.54 0.17
C GLY A 114 10.39 3.48 -0.71
N GLU A 115 9.89 3.33 -1.93
CA GLU A 115 10.36 2.34 -2.90
C GLU A 115 10.49 3.02 -4.27
N TYR A 116 11.58 2.76 -5.00
CA TYR A 116 11.81 3.34 -6.32
C TYR A 116 10.76 2.90 -7.34
N GLY A 117 10.15 1.73 -7.15
CA GLY A 117 9.05 1.28 -7.99
C GLY A 117 9.48 1.11 -9.45
N ALA A 118 10.69 0.60 -9.68
CA ALA A 118 11.32 0.47 -10.99
C ALA A 118 11.63 1.80 -11.72
N ALA A 119 11.59 2.95 -11.02
CA ALA A 119 12.11 4.21 -11.54
C ALA A 119 13.63 4.17 -11.77
N HIS A 120 14.14 5.21 -12.44
CA HIS A 120 15.58 5.45 -12.64
C HIS A 120 16.36 4.26 -13.24
N GLY A 121 15.75 3.58 -14.22
CA GLY A 121 16.38 2.44 -14.89
C GLY A 121 16.10 1.12 -14.19
N ILE A 122 14.85 0.92 -13.71
CA ILE A 122 14.38 -0.34 -13.11
C ILE A 122 15.12 -0.62 -11.79
N MET A 123 15.38 0.43 -11.01
CA MET A 123 16.00 0.31 -9.68
C MET A 123 15.01 -0.22 -8.64
N ILE A 124 15.56 -0.88 -7.63
CA ILE A 124 14.87 -1.34 -6.42
C ILE A 124 15.73 -1.04 -5.20
N GLU A 125 15.12 -1.14 -4.02
CA GLU A 125 15.78 -1.01 -2.71
C GLU A 125 16.32 0.39 -2.42
N LYS A 126 16.75 0.67 -1.18
CA LYS A 126 17.15 2.03 -0.72
C LYS A 126 18.64 2.35 -0.82
N TRP A 127 19.44 1.49 -1.44
CA TRP A 127 20.90 1.56 -1.32
C TRP A 127 21.52 2.64 -2.24
N HIS A 128 22.30 3.54 -1.64
CA HIS A 128 23.21 4.51 -2.29
C HIS A 128 22.57 5.66 -3.11
N ALA A 129 21.25 5.89 -3.01
CA ALA A 129 20.59 7.00 -3.70
C ALA A 129 19.51 7.67 -2.83
N ALA A 130 19.13 8.90 -3.20
CA ALA A 130 18.19 9.75 -2.46
C ALA A 130 17.14 10.37 -3.39
N TYR A 131 16.57 9.56 -4.29
CA TYR A 131 15.47 10.02 -5.13
C TYR A 131 14.18 10.15 -4.32
N GLN A 132 13.27 10.96 -4.85
CA GLN A 132 12.06 11.39 -4.14
C GLN A 132 11.21 10.20 -3.71
N GLU A 133 11.10 9.17 -4.55
CA GLU A 133 10.33 7.95 -4.32
C GLU A 133 10.80 7.18 -3.08
N ALA A 134 12.11 7.24 -2.75
CA ALA A 134 12.67 6.56 -1.59
C ALA A 134 12.64 7.40 -0.30
N VAL A 135 12.71 8.73 -0.40
CA VAL A 135 12.85 9.62 0.78
C VAL A 135 11.57 10.37 1.14
N HIS A 136 10.66 10.57 0.18
CA HIS A 136 9.41 11.30 0.38
C HIS A 136 8.30 10.33 0.81
N VAL A 137 8.35 9.94 2.07
CA VAL A 137 7.42 8.98 2.68
C VAL A 137 6.11 9.63 3.12
N PRO A 138 5.00 8.86 3.16
CA PRO A 138 3.77 9.34 3.78
C PRO A 138 3.98 9.55 5.28
N VAL A 139 3.46 10.66 5.80
CA VAL A 139 3.35 10.93 7.24
C VAL A 139 1.97 11.51 7.49
N VAL A 140 1.16 10.77 8.26
CA VAL A 140 -0.19 11.17 8.66
C VAL A 140 -0.28 11.08 10.18
N VAL A 141 -0.68 12.17 10.82
CA VAL A 141 -0.83 12.22 12.29
C VAL A 141 -2.24 12.68 12.63
N ARG A 142 -2.95 11.88 13.42
CA ARG A 142 -4.24 12.25 14.04
C ARG A 142 -3.99 12.62 15.48
N PHE A 143 -4.37 13.84 15.84
CA PHE A 143 -4.42 14.31 17.21
C PHE A 143 -5.82 14.11 17.82
N PRO A 144 -5.93 13.88 19.13
CA PRO A 144 -7.18 13.99 19.87
C PRO A 144 -7.89 15.33 19.61
N GLU A 145 -9.23 15.33 19.54
CA GLU A 145 -10.00 16.57 19.36
C GLU A 145 -9.72 17.57 20.49
N ALA A 146 -9.52 17.08 21.71
CA ALA A 146 -9.13 17.91 22.87
C ALA A 146 -7.76 18.60 22.70
N SER A 147 -6.88 18.09 21.84
CA SER A 147 -5.57 18.69 21.53
C SER A 147 -5.62 19.68 20.37
N ALA A 148 -6.68 19.68 19.56
CA ALA A 148 -6.83 20.56 18.40
C ALA A 148 -7.27 21.99 18.77
N SER A 149 -7.77 22.21 19.99
CA SER A 149 -8.28 23.51 20.47
C SER A 149 -7.19 24.55 20.81
N GLY A 150 -5.91 24.21 20.64
CA GLY A 150 -4.78 25.08 21.00
C GLY A 150 -4.16 25.89 19.85
N ASN A 151 -4.60 25.74 18.60
CA ASN A 151 -3.86 26.22 17.43
C ASN A 151 -4.61 27.26 16.58
N THR A 152 -5.17 28.30 17.23
CA THR A 152 -5.38 29.57 16.50
C THR A 152 -4.05 30.32 16.54
N PRO A 153 -3.31 30.47 15.43
CA PRO A 153 -2.18 31.39 15.43
C PRO A 153 -2.74 32.76 15.79
N ALA A 154 -2.22 33.40 16.83
CA ALA A 154 -2.53 34.79 17.09
C ALA A 154 -2.24 35.57 15.80
N ALA A 155 -3.24 36.31 15.30
CA ALA A 155 -3.05 37.17 14.14
C ALA A 155 -1.83 38.06 14.40
N PRO A 156 -0.92 38.24 13.42
CA PRO A 156 0.25 39.08 13.61
C PRO A 156 -0.22 40.47 14.05
N ALA A 157 0.40 41.00 15.11
CA ALA A 157 0.13 42.33 15.61
C ALA A 157 0.32 43.38 14.49
N PRO A 158 -0.49 44.45 14.47
CA PRO A 158 -0.56 45.42 13.37
C PRO A 158 0.77 46.14 13.09
#